data_AF-A0A268T9S1-F1
#
_entry.id   AF-A0A268T9S1-F1
#
_cell.length_a   1.000
_cell.length_b   1.000
_cell.length_c   1.000
_cell.angle_alpha   90.00
_cell.angle_beta   90.00
_cell.angle_gamma   90.00
#
_symmetry.space_group_name_H-M   'P 1'
#
loop_
_entity.id
_entity.type
_entity.pdbx_description
1 polymer ?
#
loop_
_entity_poly.entity_id
_entity_poly.type
_entity_poly.pdbx_seq_one_letter_code
_entity_poly.pdbx_strand_id
1 'polypeptide(L)'
;MSFVFKIKRNYVDFQTQEGVSFKYYQPNQRQVLEISKANTLEEIFKANEKLLRENLEVLQADARDDSKTFNQKEAKKIKEDFIEALLENSTLEDFFKAMNEEFIAQRENKRKN
;
A
#
# COMPACT_ATOMS: atom_id res chain seq x y z
N MET A 1 5.73 6.84 10.92
CA MET A 1 4.27 6.87 10.66
C MET A 1 3.62 5.69 11.38
N SER A 2 2.47 5.88 12.03
CA SER A 2 1.70 4.80 12.66
C SER A 2 0.38 4.64 11.90
N PHE A 3 0.04 3.41 11.52
CA PHE A 3 -1.15 3.10 10.71
C PHE A 3 -2.04 2.09 11.44
N VAL A 4 -3.35 2.17 11.21
CA VAL A 4 -4.30 1.15 11.65
C VAL A 4 -4.70 0.30 10.45
N PHE A 5 -4.55 -1.02 10.55
CA PHE A 5 -4.72 -1.94 9.43
C PHE A 5 -5.94 -2.85 9.59
N LYS A 6 -6.63 -3.12 8.49
CA LYS A 6 -7.69 -4.13 8.37
C LYS A 6 -7.44 -4.98 7.12
N ILE A 7 -7.12 -6.25 7.34
CA ILE A 7 -6.75 -7.12 6.23
C ILE A 7 -7.99 -7.71 5.54
N LYS A 8 -8.00 -7.65 4.22
CA LYS A 8 -9.02 -8.24 3.35
C LYS A 8 -8.38 -9.26 2.40
N ARG A 9 -9.19 -10.02 1.67
CA ARG A 9 -8.73 -11.23 0.98
C ARG A 9 -7.57 -10.99 -0.01
N ASN A 10 -7.56 -9.85 -0.69
CA ASN A 10 -6.61 -9.51 -1.75
C ASN A 10 -5.92 -8.15 -1.51
N TYR A 11 -6.22 -7.47 -0.40
CA TYR A 11 -5.68 -6.15 -0.10
C TYR A 11 -5.61 -5.93 1.42
N VAL A 12 -4.69 -5.08 1.83
CA VAL A 12 -4.66 -4.50 3.16
C VAL A 12 -5.36 -3.14 3.09
N ASP A 13 -6.41 -2.97 3.87
CA ASP A 13 -7.02 -1.66 4.11
C ASP A 13 -6.26 -1.01 5.26
N PHE A 14 -5.86 0.25 5.12
CA PHE A 14 -5.18 0.95 6.19
C PHE A 14 -5.51 2.42 6.22
N GLN A 15 -5.56 2.97 7.42
CA GLN A 15 -5.89 4.36 7.65
C GLN A 15 -4.64 5.12 8.11
N THR A 16 -4.42 6.28 7.51
CA THR A 16 -3.42 7.25 7.98
C THR A 16 -3.96 8.01 9.18
N GLN A 17 -3.07 8.67 9.93
CA GLN A 17 -3.45 9.52 11.06
C GLN A 17 -4.35 10.69 10.65
N GLU A 18 -4.31 11.07 9.38
CA GLU A 18 -5.10 12.16 8.79
C GLU A 18 -6.52 11.72 8.40
N GLY A 19 -6.89 10.47 8.68
CA GLY A 19 -8.23 9.94 8.42
C GLY A 19 -8.40 9.30 7.04
N VAL A 20 -7.38 9.38 6.18
CA VAL A 20 -7.44 8.84 4.82
C VAL A 20 -7.28 7.32 4.83
N SER A 21 -8.18 6.63 4.15
CA SER A 21 -8.14 5.17 4.01
C SER A 21 -7.59 4.76 2.64
N PHE A 22 -6.66 3.80 2.65
CA PHE A 22 -5.99 3.26 1.47
C PHE A 22 -6.18 1.75 1.40
N LYS A 23 -6.33 1.22 0.18
CA LYS A 23 -6.14 -0.21 -0.09
C LYS A 23 -4.78 -0.40 -0.73
N TYR A 24 -3.99 -1.29 -0.15
CA TYR A 24 -2.82 -1.84 -0.80
C TYR A 24 -3.11 -3.27 -1.26
N TYR A 25 -3.26 -3.46 -2.57
CA TYR A 25 -3.46 -4.77 -3.16
C TYR A 25 -2.19 -5.60 -3.12
N GLN A 26 -2.33 -6.90 -2.88
CA GLN A 26 -1.19 -7.80 -2.88
C GLN A 26 -0.56 -7.83 -4.27
N PRO A 27 0.76 -7.57 -4.40
CA PRO A 27 1.45 -7.69 -5.67
C PRO A 27 1.29 -9.08 -6.27
N ASN A 28 1.06 -9.15 -7.58
CA ASN A 28 1.02 -10.43 -8.28
C ASN A 28 2.44 -10.99 -8.51
N GLN A 29 2.53 -12.27 -8.85
CA GLN A 29 3.83 -12.94 -9.07
C GLN A 29 4.71 -12.23 -10.10
N ARG A 30 4.12 -11.66 -11.16
CA ARG A 30 4.89 -10.95 -12.19
C ARG A 30 5.55 -9.70 -11.61
N GLN A 31 4.81 -8.90 -10.85
CA GLN A 31 5.35 -7.68 -10.25
C GLN A 31 6.45 -7.99 -9.23
N VAL A 32 6.28 -9.05 -8.41
CA VAL A 32 7.32 -9.51 -7.48
C VAL A 32 8.59 -9.95 -8.22
N LEU A 33 8.43 -10.66 -9.34
CA LEU A 33 9.56 -11.08 -10.17
C LEU A 33 10.27 -9.88 -10.82
N GLU A 34 9.55 -8.82 -11.20
CA GLU A 34 10.16 -7.59 -11.72
C GLU A 34 11.08 -6.94 -10.68
N ILE A 35 10.70 -6.89 -9.39
CA ILE A 35 11.59 -6.40 -8.32
C ILE A 35 12.83 -7.31 -8.19
N SER A 36 12.64 -8.63 -8.18
CA SER A 36 13.76 -9.57 -7.99
C SER A 36 14.82 -9.53 -9.09
N LYS A 37 14.49 -8.92 -10.24
CA LYS A 37 15.39 -8.73 -11.37
C LYS A 37 16.15 -7.41 -11.33
N ALA A 38 15.80 -6.50 -10.43
CA ALA A 38 16.52 -5.25 -10.24
C ALA A 38 17.90 -5.56 -9.62
N ASN A 39 18.96 -5.04 -10.24
CA ASN A 39 20.35 -5.34 -9.87
C ASN A 39 21.02 -4.17 -9.14
N THR A 40 20.42 -2.99 -9.18
CA THR A 40 20.91 -1.79 -8.50
C THR A 40 19.87 -1.25 -7.51
N LEU A 41 20.33 -0.51 -6.50
CA LEU A 41 19.44 0.16 -5.56
C LEU A 41 18.44 1.07 -6.30
N GLU A 42 18.89 1.81 -7.31
CA GLU A 42 18.03 2.69 -8.09
C GLU A 42 16.92 1.94 -8.84
N GLU A 43 17.24 0.78 -9.41
CA GLU A 43 16.24 -0.09 -10.06
C GLU A 43 15.24 -0.67 -9.04
N ILE A 44 15.72 -1.05 -7.85
CA ILE A 44 14.87 -1.54 -6.76
C ILE A 44 13.90 -0.44 -6.32
N PHE A 45 14.39 0.79 -6.13
CA PHE A 45 13.55 1.93 -5.78
C PHE A 45 12.49 2.22 -6.84
N LYS A 46 12.86 2.24 -8.13
CA LYS A 46 11.91 2.46 -9.23
C LYS A 46 10.86 1.34 -9.32
N ALA A 47 11.26 0.09 -9.12
CA ALA A 47 10.33 -1.04 -9.12
C ALA A 47 9.34 -0.96 -7.94
N ASN A 48 9.83 -0.61 -6.76
CA ASN A 48 9.01 -0.43 -5.56
C ASN A 48 8.04 0.76 -5.68
N GLU A 49 8.50 1.90 -6.22
CA GLU A 49 7.63 3.04 -6.50
C GLU A 49 6.52 2.67 -7.48
N LYS A 50 6.88 2.00 -8.59
CA LYS A 50 5.90 1.50 -9.57
C LYS A 50 4.86 0.59 -8.91
N LEU A 51 5.29 -0.28 -8.00
CA LEU A 51 4.40 -1.16 -7.24
C LEU A 51 3.43 -0.42 -6.36
N LEU A 52 3.87 0.60 -5.63
CA LEU A 52 2.97 1.47 -4.86
C LEU A 52 1.96 2.13 -5.78
N ARG A 53 2.40 2.73 -6.89
CA ARG A 53 1.52 3.39 -7.85
C ARG A 53 0.50 2.46 -8.47
N GLU A 54 0.83 1.19 -8.70
CA GLU A 54 -0.08 0.22 -9.31
C GLU A 54 -1.04 -0.42 -8.30
N ASN A 55 -0.59 -0.64 -7.06
CA ASN A 55 -1.34 -1.43 -6.08
C ASN A 55 -1.96 -0.60 -4.95
N LEU A 56 -1.71 0.70 -4.89
CA LEU A 56 -2.33 1.58 -3.91
C LEU A 56 -3.58 2.25 -4.49
N GLU A 57 -4.69 2.17 -3.77
CA GLU A 57 -5.96 2.83 -4.11
C GLU A 57 -6.43 3.66 -2.91
N VAL A 58 -6.90 4.88 -3.15
CA VAL A 58 -7.48 5.76 -2.12
C VAL A 58 -8.96 5.49 -2.03
N LEU A 59 -9.48 5.24 -0.83
CA LEU A 59 -10.90 4.95 -0.60
C LEU A 59 -11.69 6.18 -0.18
N GLN A 60 -11.31 6.81 0.93
CA GLN A 60 -12.15 7.80 1.61
C GLN A 60 -11.32 8.77 2.45
N ALA A 61 -11.88 9.96 2.67
CA ALA A 61 -11.29 11.05 3.46
C ALA A 61 -11.48 10.88 4.97
N ASP A 62 -12.50 10.12 5.39
CA ASP A 62 -12.87 10.00 6.79
C ASP A 62 -13.64 8.69 7.00
N ALA A 63 -13.10 7.74 7.77
CA ALA A 63 -13.72 6.42 8.02
C ALA A 63 -15.05 6.48 8.81
N ARG A 64 -15.55 7.70 9.10
CA ARG A 64 -16.80 7.97 9.83
C ARG A 64 -17.94 8.45 8.94
N ASP A 65 -17.65 8.86 7.70
CA ASP A 65 -18.64 9.42 6.79
C ASP A 65 -18.53 8.73 5.42
N ASP A 66 -19.29 7.65 5.26
CA ASP A 66 -19.35 6.83 4.04
C ASP A 66 -19.78 7.61 2.77
N SER A 67 -20.14 8.89 2.91
CA SER A 67 -20.64 9.74 1.83
C SER A 67 -19.56 10.54 1.08
N LYS A 68 -18.34 10.68 1.62
CA LYS A 68 -17.25 11.44 1.00
C LYS A 68 -16.22 10.55 0.31
N THR A 69 -16.56 10.12 -0.91
CA THR A 69 -15.58 9.68 -1.89
C THR A 69 -14.86 10.88 -2.50
N PHE A 70 -13.53 10.84 -2.56
CA PHE A 70 -12.75 11.84 -3.29
C PHE A 70 -13.12 11.83 -4.77
N ASN A 71 -13.13 13.00 -5.40
CA ASN A 71 -13.18 13.02 -6.86
C ASN A 71 -11.87 12.46 -7.44
N GLN A 72 -11.88 12.07 -8.72
CA GLN A 72 -10.72 11.39 -9.34
C GLN A 72 -9.42 12.22 -9.26
N LYS A 73 -9.51 13.55 -9.31
CA LYS A 73 -8.33 14.44 -9.23
C LYS A 73 -7.78 14.51 -7.81
N GLU A 74 -8.65 14.63 -6.82
CA GLU A 74 -8.29 14.63 -5.39
C GLU A 74 -7.70 13.29 -4.98
N ALA A 75 -8.34 12.18 -5.34
CA ALA A 75 -7.84 10.83 -5.06
C ALA A 75 -6.45 10.61 -5.66
N LYS A 76 -6.24 11.09 -6.90
CA LYS A 76 -4.92 11.04 -7.53
C LYS A 76 -3.92 11.86 -6.73
N LYS A 77 -4.24 13.12 -6.39
CA LYS A 77 -3.32 13.98 -5.64
C LYS A 77 -2.93 13.38 -4.29
N ILE A 78 -3.90 12.92 -3.51
CA ILE A 78 -3.65 12.32 -2.18
C ILE A 78 -2.79 11.07 -2.29
N LYS A 79 -3.03 10.25 -3.32
CA LYS A 79 -2.20 9.09 -3.61
C LYS A 79 -0.75 9.49 -3.89
N GLU A 80 -0.55 10.50 -4.74
CA GLU A 80 0.79 11.01 -5.07
C GLU A 80 1.48 11.57 -3.82
N ASP A 81 0.80 12.47 -3.08
CA ASP A 81 1.32 13.08 -1.86
C ASP A 81 1.73 12.01 -0.83
N PHE A 82 0.94 10.94 -0.69
CA PHE A 82 1.26 9.82 0.20
C PHE A 82 2.47 9.01 -0.26
N ILE A 83 2.58 8.72 -1.57
CA ILE A 83 3.72 7.99 -2.13
C ILE A 83 5.00 8.82 -1.97
N GLU A 84 4.94 10.12 -2.26
CA GLU A 84 6.06 11.04 -2.07
C GLU A 84 6.49 11.08 -0.59
N ALA A 85 5.55 11.20 0.34
CA ALA A 85 5.85 11.16 1.77
C ALA A 85 6.53 9.84 2.20
N LEU A 86 6.11 8.68 1.65
CA LEU A 86 6.76 7.40 1.94
C LEU A 86 8.19 7.33 1.42
N LEU A 87 8.44 7.91 0.24
CA LEU A 87 9.75 7.96 -0.39
C LEU A 87 10.70 8.92 0.33
N GLU A 88 10.23 10.13 0.66
CA GLU A 88 11.03 11.15 1.34
C GLU A 88 11.43 10.75 2.75
N ASN A 89 10.53 10.09 3.49
CA ASN A 89 10.81 9.64 4.85
C ASN A 89 11.62 8.33 4.91
N SER A 90 12.02 7.76 3.77
CA SER A 90 12.73 6.47 3.68
C SER A 90 11.98 5.31 4.35
N THR A 91 10.67 5.43 4.55
CA THR A 91 9.82 4.41 5.21
C THR A 91 9.31 3.35 4.23
N LEU A 92 9.79 3.35 2.99
CA LEU A 92 9.36 2.47 1.92
C LEU A 92 9.58 0.99 2.27
N GLU A 93 10.77 0.66 2.79
CA GLU A 93 11.12 -0.70 3.17
C GLU A 93 10.26 -1.20 4.34
N ASP A 94 10.10 -0.37 5.38
CA ASP A 94 9.25 -0.66 6.52
C ASP A 94 7.79 -0.89 6.11
N PHE A 95 7.29 -0.06 5.18
CA PHE A 95 5.95 -0.21 4.63
C PHE A 95 5.77 -1.57 3.94
N PHE A 96 6.67 -1.93 3.00
CA PHE A 96 6.57 -3.20 2.30
C PHE A 96 6.73 -4.41 3.21
N LYS A 97 7.63 -4.30 4.20
CA LYS A 97 7.83 -5.36 5.20
C LYS A 97 6.55 -5.58 6.01
N ALA A 98 5.97 -4.51 6.55
CA ALA A 98 4.70 -4.59 7.28
C ALA A 98 3.59 -5.19 6.40
N MET A 99 3.44 -4.73 5.16
CA MET A 99 2.40 -5.25 4.26
C MET A 99 2.60 -6.74 3.94
N ASN A 100 3.84 -7.17 3.73
CA ASN A 100 4.15 -8.56 3.44
C ASN A 100 3.92 -9.49 4.64
N GLU A 101 4.30 -9.05 5.84
CA GLU A 101 4.03 -9.79 7.09
C GLU A 101 2.53 -10.02 7.28
N GLU A 102 1.71 -9.01 7.04
CA GLU A 102 0.24 -9.12 7.13
C GLU A 102 -0.33 -10.09 6.08
N PHE A 103 0.18 -10.08 4.85
CA PHE A 103 -0.26 -11.04 3.82
C PHE A 103 0.14 -12.48 4.17
N ILE A 104 1.32 -12.70 4.74
CA ILE A 104 1.79 -14.03 5.17
C ILE A 104 0.91 -14.54 6.31
N ALA A 105 0.68 -13.73 7.35
CA ALA A 105 -0.17 -14.09 8.49
C ALA A 105 -1.56 -14.53 8.05
N GLN A 106 -2.16 -13.85 7.06
CA GLN A 106 -3.44 -14.28 6.47
C GLN A 106 -3.38 -15.63 5.75
N ARG A 107 -2.31 -15.89 4.99
CA ARG A 107 -2.15 -17.17 4.29
C ARG A 107 -2.02 -18.33 5.27
N GLU A 108 -1.34 -18.11 6.40
CA GLU A 108 -1.19 -19.13 7.44
C GLU A 108 -2.48 -19.38 8.21
N ASN A 109 -3.24 -18.33 8.55
CA ASN A 109 -4.53 -18.46 9.22
C ASN A 109 -5.56 -19.23 8.36
N LYS A 110 -5.52 -19.08 7.03
CA LYS A 110 -6.37 -19.87 6.11
C LYS A 110 -5.97 -21.34 5.99
N ARG A 111 -4.76 -21.73 6.40
CA ARG A 111 -4.30 -23.13 6.37
C ARG A 111 -4.61 -23.90 7.66
N LYS A 112 -4.98 -23.18 8.73
CA LYS A 112 -5.31 -23.75 10.05
C LYS A 112 -6.81 -23.97 10.27
N ASN A 113 -7.66 -23.46 9.36
CA ASN A 113 -9.10 -23.73 9.30
C ASN A 113 -9.41 -24.64 8.10
#